data_AF-A0A960A1Z6-F1
#
_entry.id   AF-A0A960A1Z6-F1
#
_cell.length_a   1.000
_cell.length_b   1.000
_cell.length_c   1.000
_cell.angle_alpha   90.00
_cell.angle_beta   90.00
_cell.angle_gamma   90.00
#
_symmetry.space_group_name_H-M   'P 1'
#
loop_
_entity.id
_entity.type
_entity.pdbx_description
1 polymer ?
#
loop_
_entity_poly.entity_id
_entity_poly.type
_entity_poly.pdbx_seq_one_letter_code
_entity_poly.pdbx_strand_id
1 'polypeptide(L)'
;GEDDAASAVHEATEFGVRRFTARGMRNGGLLVVGDAAHEVSPIGGQGMNLGLLDAAGLAPLLVRWVRTGEAPDAELARWERMRITSARRAARLAAVNTALGRPAGTLTDAGRRAAIGAALATPSARALAWLYTMGLDRAA
;
A
#
# COMPACT_ATOMS: atom_id res chain seq x y z
N GLY A 1 -26.71 23.58 11.55
CA GLY A 1 -27.12 23.36 10.15
C GLY A 1 -25.89 23.12 9.30
N GLU A 2 -26.02 22.74 8.04
CA GLU A 2 -24.86 22.56 7.12
C GLU A 2 -23.90 23.76 7.13
N ASP A 3 -24.41 24.99 7.27
CA ASP A 3 -23.60 26.22 7.37
C ASP A 3 -22.68 26.25 8.59
N ASP A 4 -23.17 25.76 9.74
CA ASP A 4 -22.43 25.69 11.01
C ASP A 4 -21.31 24.65 10.93
N ALA A 5 -21.57 23.54 10.22
CA ALA A 5 -20.59 22.49 9.94
C ALA A 5 -19.53 22.95 8.92
N ALA A 6 -19.92 23.73 7.91
CA ALA A 6 -19.00 24.32 6.95
C ALA A 6 -18.07 25.35 7.62
N SER A 7 -18.59 26.17 8.54
CA SER A 7 -17.76 27.12 9.31
C SER A 7 -16.76 26.47 10.28
N ALA A 8 -16.93 25.19 10.59
CA ALA A 8 -16.00 24.41 11.41
C ALA A 8 -14.88 23.73 10.61
N VAL A 9 -14.90 23.80 9.27
CA VAL A 9 -13.83 23.26 8.43
C VAL A 9 -12.63 24.20 8.47
N HIS A 10 -11.56 23.78 9.14
CA HIS A 10 -10.32 24.55 9.20
C HIS A 10 -9.36 24.26 8.03
N GLU A 11 -9.47 23.08 7.42
CA GLU A 11 -8.65 22.66 6.29
C GLU A 11 -9.39 21.62 5.44
N ALA A 12 -9.25 21.73 4.12
CA ALA A 12 -9.70 20.73 3.17
C ALA A 12 -8.61 20.52 2.12
N THR A 13 -8.25 19.28 1.87
CA THR A 13 -7.29 18.91 0.84
C THR A 13 -7.91 17.90 -0.11
N GLU A 14 -7.58 18.03 -1.39
CA GLU A 14 -7.99 17.08 -2.42
C GLU A 14 -6.90 16.03 -2.63
N PHE A 15 -7.31 14.79 -2.85
CA PHE A 15 -6.41 13.73 -3.29
C PHE A 15 -7.01 12.99 -4.49
N GLY A 16 -6.15 12.69 -5.47
CA GLY A 16 -6.52 11.89 -6.63
C GLY A 16 -6.15 10.42 -6.46
N VAL A 17 -6.87 9.54 -7.15
CA VAL A 17 -6.47 8.13 -7.26
C VAL A 17 -5.31 8.03 -8.25
N ARG A 18 -4.08 8.00 -7.73
CA ARG A 18 -2.87 7.77 -8.52
C ARG A 18 -2.26 6.40 -8.21
N ARG A 19 -1.49 5.91 -9.17
CA ARG A 19 -0.70 4.69 -9.05
C ARG A 19 0.62 4.89 -9.75
N PHE A 20 1.70 4.73 -9.00
CA PHE A 20 3.06 4.80 -9.50
C PHE A 20 3.91 3.73 -8.85
N THR A 21 4.89 3.20 -9.58
CA THR A 21 5.92 2.33 -9.02
C THR A 21 7.18 2.54 -9.85
N ALA A 22 8.27 2.91 -9.19
CA ALA A 22 9.56 3.11 -9.83
C ALA A 22 10.05 1.83 -10.52
N ARG A 23 10.80 1.99 -11.62
CA ARG A 23 11.42 0.85 -12.33
C ARG A 23 12.57 0.23 -11.54
N GLY A 24 13.23 1.03 -10.72
CA GLY A 24 14.23 0.64 -9.72
C GLY A 24 14.20 1.65 -8.58
N MET A 25 14.55 1.20 -7.38
CA MET A 25 14.62 2.01 -6.15
C MET A 25 16.06 2.42 -5.84
N ARG A 26 17.05 1.90 -6.58
CA ARG A 26 18.46 2.23 -6.44
C ARG A 26 19.10 2.63 -7.77
N ASN A 27 19.93 3.67 -7.72
CA ASN A 27 20.86 4.03 -8.79
C ASN A 27 22.22 4.41 -8.16
N GLY A 28 23.16 3.46 -8.14
CA GLY A 28 24.45 3.65 -7.46
C GLY A 28 24.26 3.93 -5.96
N GLY A 29 24.66 5.13 -5.54
CA GLY A 29 24.52 5.65 -4.16
C GLY A 29 23.19 6.35 -3.86
N LEU A 30 22.32 6.52 -4.85
CA LEU A 30 20.99 7.10 -4.67
C LEU A 30 19.96 5.99 -4.43
N LEU A 31 19.17 6.12 -3.37
CA LEU A 31 18.03 5.24 -3.08
C LEU A 31 16.76 6.06 -2.82
N VAL A 32 15.63 5.54 -3.25
CA VAL A 32 14.30 6.13 -3.02
C VAL A 32 13.40 5.14 -2.28
N VAL A 33 12.53 5.64 -1.42
CA VAL A 33 11.59 4.86 -0.59
C VAL A 33 10.25 5.60 -0.45
N GLY A 34 9.20 4.91 -0.01
CA GLY A 34 7.89 5.51 0.21
C GLY A 34 7.29 6.10 -1.07
N ASP A 35 6.63 7.25 -0.97
CA ASP A 35 5.93 7.86 -2.12
C ASP A 35 6.87 8.26 -3.27
N ALA A 36 8.17 8.48 -2.99
CA ALA A 36 9.18 8.70 -4.02
C ALA A 36 9.45 7.43 -4.85
N ALA A 37 9.27 6.24 -4.27
CA ALA A 37 9.43 4.96 -4.94
C ALA A 37 8.12 4.41 -5.50
N HIS A 38 7.00 4.66 -4.83
CA HIS A 38 5.70 4.14 -5.23
C HIS A 38 4.54 4.88 -4.58
N GLU A 39 3.54 5.19 -5.39
CA GLU A 39 2.26 5.75 -4.96
C GLU A 39 1.16 4.70 -5.20
N VAL A 40 0.34 4.46 -4.19
CA VAL A 40 -0.80 3.55 -4.26
C VAL A 40 -2.07 4.28 -3.85
N SER A 41 -3.20 3.89 -4.41
CA SER A 41 -4.49 4.48 -4.03
C SER A 41 -4.69 4.42 -2.51
N PRO A 42 -5.20 5.49 -1.88
CA PRO A 42 -5.37 5.55 -0.42
C PRO A 42 -6.41 4.54 0.09
N ILE A 43 -7.22 3.96 -0.80
CA ILE A 43 -8.21 2.96 -0.43
C ILE A 43 -7.53 1.73 0.19
N GLY A 44 -7.78 1.50 1.48
CA GLY A 44 -7.15 0.45 2.27
C GLY A 44 -5.93 0.89 3.09
N GLY A 45 -5.48 2.15 3.01
CA GLY A 45 -4.52 2.74 3.96
C GLY A 45 -3.10 2.15 3.93
N GLN A 46 -2.67 1.60 2.78
CA GLN A 46 -1.43 0.82 2.70
C GLN A 46 -0.17 1.64 2.36
N GLY A 47 -0.32 2.86 1.84
CA GLY A 47 0.81 3.67 1.36
C GLY A 47 1.85 3.97 2.44
N MET A 48 1.41 4.46 3.60
CA MET A 48 2.31 4.78 4.71
C MET A 48 3.02 3.52 5.25
N ASN A 49 2.32 2.39 5.34
CA ASN A 49 2.92 1.13 5.78
C ASN A 49 4.01 0.65 4.82
N LEU A 50 3.81 0.77 3.51
CA LEU A 50 4.85 0.43 2.53
C LEU A 50 6.12 1.26 2.77
N GLY A 51 5.99 2.58 2.92
CA GLY A 51 7.14 3.46 3.16
C GLY A 51 7.88 3.15 4.45
N LEU A 52 7.15 2.81 5.53
CA LEU A 52 7.77 2.37 6.79
C LEU A 52 8.54 1.06 6.62
N LEU A 53 7.97 0.10 5.88
CA LEU A 53 8.64 -1.18 5.61
C LEU A 53 9.86 -1.02 4.69
N ASP A 54 9.81 -0.09 3.73
CA ASP A 54 10.98 0.26 2.92
C ASP A 54 12.12 0.73 3.81
N ALA A 55 11.84 1.70 4.68
CA ALA A 55 12.82 2.28 5.60
C ALA A 55 13.36 1.24 6.59
N ALA A 56 12.49 0.43 7.20
CA ALA A 56 12.87 -0.61 8.14
C ALA A 56 13.77 -1.67 7.49
N GLY A 57 13.47 -2.06 6.24
CA GLY A 57 14.29 -3.02 5.49
C GLY A 57 15.62 -2.43 5.01
N LEU A 58 15.65 -1.14 4.70
CA LEU A 58 16.83 -0.46 4.14
C LEU A 58 17.83 -0.03 5.21
N ALA A 59 17.35 0.47 6.36
CA ALA A 59 18.18 1.00 7.45
C ALA A 59 19.36 0.09 7.85
N PRO A 60 19.19 -1.22 8.12
CA PRO A 60 20.32 -2.09 8.49
C PRO A 60 21.33 -2.30 7.35
N LEU A 61 20.89 -2.22 6.09
CA LEU A 61 21.78 -2.31 4.93
C LEU A 61 22.63 -1.05 4.80
N LEU A 62 22.02 0.14 5.00
CA LEU A 62 22.73 1.41 4.99
C LEU A 62 23.73 1.52 6.14
N VAL A 63 23.33 1.15 7.37
CA VAL A 63 24.23 1.15 8.52
C VAL A 63 25.46 0.28 8.27
N ARG A 64 25.27 -0.92 7.70
CA ARG A 64 26.40 -1.79 7.32
C ARG A 64 27.29 -1.11 6.30
N TRP A 65 26.71 -0.62 5.20
CA TRP A 65 27.46 0.02 4.12
C TRP A 65 28.28 1.21 4.62
N VAL A 66 27.68 2.11 5.39
CA VAL A 66 28.38 3.29 5.94
C VAL A 66 29.56 2.88 6.83
N ARG A 67 29.42 1.80 7.59
CA ARG A 67 30.47 1.32 8.51
C ARG A 67 31.61 0.60 7.80
N THR A 68 31.33 -0.15 6.74
CA THR A 68 32.34 -0.96 6.04
C THR A 68 32.92 -0.27 4.82
N GLY A 69 32.23 0.74 4.27
CA GLY A 69 32.52 1.33 2.96
C GLY A 69 32.11 0.44 1.78
N GLU A 70 31.68 -0.80 2.04
CA GLU A 70 31.34 -1.80 1.02
C GLU A 70 29.83 -1.91 0.85
N ALA A 71 29.36 -1.70 -0.38
CA ALA A 71 27.94 -1.76 -0.70
C ALA A 71 27.43 -3.21 -0.64
N PRO A 72 26.36 -3.50 0.13
CA PRO A 72 25.76 -4.83 0.16
C PRO A 72 24.84 -5.04 -1.03
N ASP A 73 25.42 -5.15 -2.23
CA ASP A 73 24.70 -5.09 -3.50
C ASP A 73 23.65 -6.19 -3.66
N ALA A 74 23.98 -7.42 -3.26
CA ALA A 74 23.06 -8.55 -3.37
C ALA A 74 21.83 -8.37 -2.46
N GLU A 75 22.04 -7.89 -1.24
CA GLU A 75 20.97 -7.66 -0.28
C GLU A 75 20.14 -6.43 -0.63
N LEU A 76 20.75 -5.36 -1.13
CA LEU A 76 20.03 -4.19 -1.65
C LEU A 76 19.16 -4.58 -2.85
N ALA A 77 19.69 -5.39 -3.78
CA ALA A 77 18.91 -5.88 -4.91
C ALA A 77 17.75 -6.79 -4.44
N ARG A 78 17.95 -7.60 -3.39
CA ARG A 78 16.88 -8.42 -2.79
C ARG A 78 15.82 -7.55 -2.12
N TRP A 79 16.24 -6.56 -1.34
CA TRP A 79 15.36 -5.59 -0.70
C TRP A 79 14.49 -4.86 -1.73
N GLU A 80 15.09 -4.32 -2.80
CA GLU A 80 14.37 -3.63 -3.87
C GLU A 80 13.31 -4.53 -4.51
N ARG A 81 13.68 -5.77 -4.90
CA ARG A 81 12.72 -6.72 -5.49
C ARG A 81 11.55 -7.01 -4.56
N MET A 82 11.82 -7.15 -3.27
CA MET A 82 10.77 -7.37 -2.26
C MET A 82 9.84 -6.16 -2.16
N ARG A 83 10.38 -4.94 -2.04
CA ARG A 83 9.59 -3.72 -1.87
C ARG A 83 8.74 -3.39 -3.10
N ILE A 84 9.31 -3.53 -4.31
CA ILE A 84 8.55 -3.41 -5.57
C ILE A 84 7.40 -4.43 -5.63
N THR A 85 7.64 -5.65 -5.16
CA THR A 85 6.60 -6.70 -5.14
C THR A 85 5.48 -6.34 -4.15
N SER A 86 5.83 -5.88 -2.95
CA SER A 86 4.86 -5.42 -1.95
C SER A 86 4.02 -4.24 -2.46
N ALA A 87 4.66 -3.22 -3.04
CA ALA A 87 3.97 -2.06 -3.61
C ALA A 87 3.01 -2.46 -4.75
N ARG A 88 3.44 -3.35 -5.65
CA ARG A 88 2.57 -3.87 -6.72
C ARG A 88 1.37 -4.64 -6.19
N ARG A 89 1.55 -5.41 -5.11
CA ARG A 89 0.47 -6.15 -4.46
C ARG A 89 -0.53 -5.21 -3.81
N ALA A 90 -0.06 -4.24 -3.03
CA ALA A 90 -0.91 -3.21 -2.42
C ALA A 90 -1.70 -2.45 -3.49
N ALA A 91 -1.05 -2.04 -4.59
CA ALA A 91 -1.72 -1.36 -5.69
C ALA A 91 -2.79 -2.22 -6.38
N ARG A 92 -2.61 -3.55 -6.47
CA ARG A 92 -3.62 -4.48 -7.00
C ARG A 92 -4.82 -4.59 -6.06
N LEU A 93 -4.58 -4.75 -4.76
CA LEU A 93 -5.65 -4.80 -3.75
C LEU A 93 -6.46 -3.49 -3.76
N ALA A 94 -5.77 -2.35 -3.81
CA ALA A 94 -6.40 -1.05 -3.88
C ALA A 94 -7.26 -0.87 -5.15
N ALA A 95 -6.81 -1.39 -6.30
CA ALA A 95 -7.59 -1.39 -7.54
C ALA A 95 -8.86 -2.26 -7.44
N VAL A 96 -8.76 -3.44 -6.82
CA VAL A 96 -9.91 -4.31 -6.55
C VAL A 96 -10.92 -3.63 -5.64
N ASN A 97 -10.44 -3.05 -4.53
CA ASN A 97 -11.29 -2.30 -3.60
C ASN A 97 -11.98 -1.12 -4.28
N THR A 98 -11.25 -0.38 -5.12
CA THR A 98 -11.82 0.74 -5.89
C THR A 98 -12.93 0.24 -6.81
N ALA A 99 -12.71 -0.86 -7.55
CA ALA A 99 -13.72 -1.44 -8.42
C ALA A 99 -14.96 -1.92 -7.65
N LEU A 100 -14.76 -2.53 -6.47
CA LEU A 100 -15.84 -2.94 -5.58
C LEU A 100 -16.60 -1.77 -4.95
N GLY A 101 -16.00 -0.58 -4.83
CA GLY A 101 -16.65 0.63 -4.34
C GLY A 101 -17.35 1.47 -5.42
N ARG A 102 -17.17 1.16 -6.71
CA ARG A 102 -17.79 1.95 -7.79
C ARG A 102 -19.32 1.80 -7.80
N PRO A 103 -20.07 2.90 -8.03
CA PRO A 103 -21.52 2.86 -8.21
C PRO A 103 -21.91 1.84 -9.29
N ALA A 104 -22.98 1.10 -9.04
CA ALA A 104 -23.49 0.10 -9.97
C ALA A 104 -25.03 0.03 -9.89
N GLY A 105 -25.65 -0.62 -10.88
CA GLY A 105 -27.10 -0.80 -10.90
C GLY A 105 -27.61 -1.62 -9.71
N THR A 106 -28.88 -1.44 -9.34
CA THR A 106 -29.52 -2.06 -8.17
C THR A 106 -29.31 -3.58 -8.07
N LEU A 107 -29.47 -4.30 -9.18
CA LEU A 107 -29.25 -5.76 -9.23
C LEU A 107 -27.80 -6.15 -8.96
N THR A 108 -26.85 -5.41 -9.54
CA THR A 108 -25.42 -5.67 -9.33
C THR A 108 -24.95 -5.30 -7.92
N ASP A 109 -25.53 -4.27 -7.30
CA ASP A 109 -25.25 -3.93 -5.91
C ASP A 109 -25.82 -4.98 -4.95
N ALA A 110 -27.05 -5.43 -5.17
CA ALA A 110 -27.65 -6.51 -4.39
C ALA A 110 -26.85 -7.82 -4.47
N GLY A 111 -26.42 -8.22 -5.67
CA GLY A 111 -25.56 -9.38 -5.86
C GLY A 111 -24.20 -9.23 -5.17
N ARG A 112 -23.58 -8.05 -5.26
CA ARG A 112 -22.31 -7.73 -4.58
C ARG A 112 -22.44 -7.81 -3.06
N ARG A 113 -23.49 -7.21 -2.48
CA ARG A 113 -23.76 -7.25 -1.04
C ARG A 113 -23.97 -8.68 -0.55
N ALA A 114 -24.74 -9.49 -1.29
CA ALA A 114 -24.95 -10.88 -0.96
C ALA A 114 -23.64 -11.68 -0.98
N ALA A 115 -22.81 -11.48 -2.01
CA ALA A 115 -21.51 -12.15 -2.14
C ALA A 115 -20.53 -11.76 -1.02
N ILE A 116 -20.42 -10.46 -0.70
CA ILE A 116 -19.58 -9.97 0.40
C ILE A 116 -20.08 -10.50 1.74
N GLY A 117 -21.40 -10.46 1.98
CA GLY A 117 -22.01 -10.98 3.20
C GLY A 117 -21.74 -12.48 3.40
N ALA A 118 -21.91 -13.28 2.34
CA ALA A 118 -21.60 -14.71 2.37
C ALA A 118 -20.11 -14.98 2.64
N ALA A 119 -19.21 -14.22 2.01
CA ALA A 119 -17.77 -14.36 2.22
C ALA A 119 -17.37 -14.03 3.67
N LEU A 120 -17.95 -12.98 4.26
CA LEU A 120 -17.66 -12.57 5.65
C LEU A 120 -18.33 -13.47 6.70
N ALA A 121 -19.37 -14.21 6.33
CA ALA A 121 -20.02 -15.19 7.21
C ALA A 121 -19.24 -16.52 7.34
N THR A 122 -18.18 -16.72 6.54
CA THR A 122 -17.35 -17.93 6.64
C THR A 122 -16.33 -17.84 7.78
N PRO A 123 -15.94 -18.96 8.41
CA PRO A 123 -14.90 -18.99 9.46
C PRO A 123 -13.54 -18.43 9.03
N SER A 124 -13.29 -18.37 7.72
CA SER A 124 -12.09 -17.83 7.09
C SER A 124 -12.08 -16.30 6.95
N ALA A 125 -13.13 -15.59 7.37
CA ALA A 125 -13.18 -14.13 7.34
C ALA A 125 -11.99 -13.46 8.06
N ARG A 126 -11.52 -14.05 9.17
CA ARG A 126 -10.30 -13.63 9.86
C ARG A 126 -9.03 -13.80 9.01
N ALA A 127 -8.91 -14.92 8.30
CA ALA A 127 -7.78 -15.17 7.40
C ALA A 127 -7.82 -14.21 6.20
N LEU A 128 -9.00 -13.93 5.66
CA LEU A 128 -9.20 -12.94 4.60
C LEU A 128 -8.85 -11.53 5.05
N ALA A 129 -9.26 -11.13 6.26
CA ALA A 129 -8.88 -9.86 6.87
C ALA A 129 -7.36 -9.76 7.08
N TRP A 130 -6.71 -10.85 7.53
CA TRP A 130 -5.26 -10.89 7.68
C TRP A 130 -4.52 -10.78 6.33
N LEU A 131 -5.01 -11.46 5.29
CA LEU A 131 -4.50 -11.34 3.92
C LEU A 131 -4.66 -9.91 3.37
N TYR A 132 -5.72 -9.23 3.79
CA TYR A 132 -6.04 -7.85 3.43
C TYR A 132 -5.10 -6.84 4.12
N THR A 133 -4.74 -7.06 5.38
CA THR A 133 -3.83 -6.19 6.16
C THR A 133 -2.35 -6.53 5.99
N MET A 134 -1.90 -6.83 4.77
CA MET A 134 -0.49 -7.16 4.46
C MET A 134 0.10 -8.41 5.15
N GLY A 135 -0.69 -9.34 5.67
CA GLY A 135 -0.16 -10.53 6.35
C GLY A 135 0.81 -11.40 5.54
N LEU A 136 0.80 -11.30 4.20
CA LEU A 136 1.75 -12.00 3.33
C LEU A 136 2.97 -11.16 2.92
N ASP A 137 3.12 -9.92 3.41
CA ASP A 137 4.37 -9.19 3.24
C ASP A 137 5.40 -9.78 4.20
N ARG A 138 6.44 -10.41 3.64
CA ARG A 138 7.50 -11.06 4.43
C ARG A 138 8.37 -10.09 5.24
N ALA A 139 8.12 -8.78 5.13
CA ALA A 139 8.77 -7.75 5.93
C ALA A 139 7.87 -7.14 7.02
N ALA A 140 6.57 -7.47 7.06
CA ALA A 140 5.62 -6.99 8.06
C ALA A 140 5.67 -7.80 9.35
#